data_AF-A0A834LKF2-F1
#
_entry.id   AF-A0A834LKF2-F1
#
_cell.length_a   1.000
_cell.length_b   1.000
_cell.length_c   1.000
_cell.angle_alpha   90.00
_cell.angle_beta   90.00
_cell.angle_gamma   90.00
#
_symmetry.space_group_name_H-M   'P 1'
#
loop_
_entity.id
_entity.type
_entity.pdbx_description
1 polymer ?
#
loop_
_entity_poly.entity_id
_entity_poly.type
_entity_poly.pdbx_seq_one_letter_code
_entity_poly.pdbx_strand_id
1 'polypeptide(L)'
;MVMALPRFAVIQSRDKTYLRYVNEDGELHGFLEFSGEEIVSPYTKFQIETAKGTAAGNGDGDHGFVHIRCCYNNKYLVAKSVSGDSYIIAGADEPNEDQSQSSCTLFEPIQIDGEGGTGSSSSTTTAARFRHVQLGQYLLYPIMSIDVTYRACLVAGLSYTNPEGYDIFGIMDWESLGPLDLGTRTRVSGVLVQRQRRSDGWERGVHH
;
A
#
# COMPACT_ATOMS: atom_id res chain seq x y z
N MET A 1 12.54 15.23 -13.65
CA MET A 1 12.63 13.76 -13.76
C MET A 1 11.20 13.25 -13.75
N VAL A 2 10.76 12.47 -14.74
CA VAL A 2 9.38 11.95 -14.79
C VAL A 2 9.28 10.81 -13.79
N MET A 3 8.37 10.91 -12.81
CA MET A 3 8.04 9.77 -11.96
C MET A 3 7.29 8.74 -12.82
N ALA A 4 7.92 7.58 -13.04
CA ALA A 4 7.28 6.44 -13.68
C ALA A 4 6.68 5.54 -12.60
N LEU A 5 5.39 5.71 -12.30
CA LEU A 5 4.67 4.77 -11.45
C LEU A 5 4.33 3.50 -12.23
N PRO A 6 4.44 2.31 -11.61
CA PRO A 6 4.01 1.08 -12.25
C PRO A 6 2.49 1.09 -12.43
N ARG A 7 2.02 0.50 -13.54
CA ARG A 7 0.59 0.40 -13.84
C ARG A 7 -0.14 -0.42 -12.80
N PHE A 8 0.47 -1.50 -12.33
CA PHE A 8 -0.05 -2.31 -11.25
C PHE A 8 0.92 -2.25 -10.07
N ALA A 9 0.41 -1.88 -8.91
CA ALA A 9 1.23 -1.60 -7.75
C ALA A 9 0.74 -2.31 -6.50
N VAL A 10 1.68 -2.62 -5.62
CA VAL A 10 1.43 -2.82 -4.19
C VAL A 10 1.89 -1.58 -3.46
N ILE A 11 1.06 -1.09 -2.54
CA ILE A 11 1.36 0.06 -1.70
C ILE A 11 1.72 -0.47 -0.30
N GLN A 12 2.90 -0.13 0.19
CA GLN A 12 3.42 -0.56 1.48
C GLN A 12 3.57 0.62 2.44
N SER A 13 3.21 0.41 3.70
CA SER A 13 3.47 1.36 4.80
C SER A 13 4.93 1.33 5.25
N ARG A 14 5.32 2.32 6.05
CA ARG A 14 6.61 2.33 6.76
C ARG A 14 6.83 1.08 7.63
N ASP A 15 5.76 0.52 8.19
CA ASP A 15 5.80 -0.65 9.08
C ASP A 15 5.83 -1.98 8.32
N LYS A 16 6.04 -1.95 6.99
CA LYS A 16 6.14 -3.11 6.10
C LYS A 16 4.85 -3.93 6.00
N THR A 17 3.71 -3.33 6.32
CA THR A 17 2.38 -3.86 6.02
C THR A 17 1.90 -3.34 4.67
N TYR A 18 1.11 -4.14 3.98
CA TYR A 18 0.57 -3.79 2.65
C TYR A 18 -0.84 -3.21 2.78
N LEU A 19 -1.13 -2.21 1.96
CA LEU A 19 -2.48 -1.71 1.78
C LEU A 19 -3.34 -2.82 1.18
N ARG A 20 -4.50 -3.05 1.78
CA ARG A 20 -5.42 -4.15 1.45
C ARG A 20 -6.84 -3.61 1.38
N TYR A 21 -7.60 -4.07 0.39
CA TYR A 21 -9.05 -3.93 0.36
C TYR A 21 -9.72 -4.83 1.40
N VAL A 22 -10.59 -4.26 2.23
CA VAL A 22 -11.39 -5.01 3.20
C VAL A 22 -12.62 -5.55 2.50
N ASN A 23 -12.61 -6.86 2.24
CA ASN A 23 -13.72 -7.57 1.61
C ASN A 23 -14.65 -8.25 2.61
N GLU A 24 -14.19 -8.42 3.85
CA GLU A 24 -14.99 -9.03 4.90
C GLU A 24 -16.30 -8.27 5.12
N ASP A 25 -17.39 -9.00 5.38
CA ASP A 25 -18.67 -8.40 5.73
C ASP A 25 -18.53 -7.65 7.06
N GLY A 26 -18.88 -6.37 7.07
CA GLY A 26 -18.76 -5.53 8.26
C GLY A 26 -18.77 -4.04 7.95
N GLU A 27 -18.57 -3.23 8.99
CA GLU A 27 -18.56 -1.78 8.89
C GLU A 27 -17.43 -1.24 7.99
N LEU A 28 -16.31 -1.96 7.94
CA LEU A 28 -15.13 -1.63 7.16
C LEU A 28 -15.17 -2.21 5.73
N HIS A 29 -16.24 -2.90 5.33
CA HIS A 29 -16.36 -3.39 3.96
C HIS A 29 -16.22 -2.23 2.96
N GLY A 30 -15.27 -2.35 2.03
CA GLY A 30 -14.96 -1.31 1.06
C GLY A 30 -13.82 -0.36 1.45
N PHE A 31 -13.38 -0.39 2.70
CA PHE A 31 -12.25 0.41 3.18
C PHE A 31 -10.91 -0.19 2.76
N LEU A 32 -9.88 0.63 2.88
CA LEU A 32 -8.50 0.25 2.60
C LEU A 32 -7.68 0.31 3.89
N GLU A 33 -7.03 -0.78 4.24
CA GLU A 33 -6.31 -0.92 5.50
C GLU A 33 -4.88 -1.40 5.29
N PHE A 34 -3.98 -0.94 6.16
CA PHE A 34 -2.61 -1.45 6.22
C PHE A 34 -2.48 -2.70 7.10
N SER A 35 -3.23 -3.75 6.73
CA SER A 35 -3.28 -5.05 7.42
C SER A 35 -2.85 -6.22 6.53
N GLY A 36 -2.44 -5.97 5.28
CA GLY A 36 -1.96 -7.02 4.38
C GLY A 36 -0.60 -7.56 4.82
N GLU A 37 -0.53 -8.86 5.13
CA GLU A 37 0.72 -9.56 5.47
C GLU A 37 1.43 -10.16 4.24
N GLU A 38 0.65 -10.50 3.21
CA GLU A 38 1.12 -11.09 1.96
C GLU A 38 1.16 -10.02 0.86
N ILE A 39 2.31 -9.92 0.19
CA ILE A 39 2.50 -8.96 -0.90
C ILE A 39 1.60 -9.33 -2.09
N VAL A 40 1.44 -10.63 -2.36
CA VAL A 40 0.58 -11.15 -3.42
C VAL A 40 -0.76 -11.61 -2.85
N SER A 41 -1.68 -10.67 -2.69
CA SER A 41 -3.08 -10.96 -2.41
C SER A 41 -3.96 -10.31 -3.47
N PRO A 42 -5.10 -10.91 -3.86
CA PRO A 42 -6.06 -10.24 -4.74
C PRO A 42 -6.51 -8.88 -4.18
N TYR A 43 -6.44 -8.70 -2.86
CA TYR A 43 -6.86 -7.49 -2.17
C TYR A 43 -5.77 -6.41 -2.05
N THR A 44 -4.51 -6.72 -2.33
CA THR A 44 -3.37 -5.77 -2.20
C THR A 44 -2.93 -5.19 -3.53
N LYS A 45 -3.55 -5.62 -4.64
CA LYS A 45 -3.24 -5.17 -6.00
C LYS A 45 -4.06 -3.94 -6.36
N PHE A 46 -3.37 -2.84 -6.67
CA PHE A 46 -3.97 -1.61 -7.15
C PHE A 46 -3.50 -1.30 -8.56
N GLN A 47 -4.36 -0.69 -9.36
CA GLN A 47 -4.02 -0.18 -10.67
C GLN A 47 -3.89 1.34 -10.56
N ILE A 48 -2.76 1.87 -11.02
CA ILE A 48 -2.50 3.30 -11.09
C ILE A 48 -2.74 3.71 -12.54
N GLU A 49 -3.68 4.62 -12.74
CA GLU A 49 -4.06 5.13 -14.05
C GLU A 49 -3.78 6.63 -14.09
N THR A 50 -3.10 7.11 -15.13
CA THR A 50 -2.91 8.56 -15.31
C THR A 50 -4.26 9.22 -15.59
N ALA A 51 -4.52 10.35 -14.91
CA ALA A 51 -5.65 11.20 -15.22
C ALA A 51 -5.59 11.68 -16.67
N LYS A 52 -6.75 11.95 -17.24
CA LYS A 52 -6.93 12.50 -18.58
C LYS A 52 -7.14 14.02 -18.47
N GLY A 53 -7.30 14.70 -19.61
CA GLY A 53 -7.73 16.11 -19.63
C GLY A 53 -6.74 17.15 -19.06
N THR A 54 -7.25 18.29 -18.63
CA THR A 54 -6.49 19.44 -18.07
C THR A 54 -5.86 19.15 -16.70
N ALA A 55 -6.22 18.02 -16.10
CA ALA A 55 -5.63 17.47 -14.87
C ALA A 55 -4.28 16.76 -15.13
N ALA A 56 -4.02 16.39 -16.39
CA ALA A 56 -2.78 15.75 -16.81
C ALA A 56 -1.68 16.79 -17.08
N GLY A 57 -1.18 17.46 -16.03
CA GLY A 57 0.07 18.24 -16.02
C GLY A 57 0.25 19.30 -17.12
N ASN A 58 0.25 20.58 -16.73
CA ASN A 58 0.60 21.66 -17.65
C ASN A 58 2.11 21.72 -17.91
N GLY A 59 2.62 20.91 -18.84
CA GLY A 59 3.75 21.24 -19.73
C GLY A 59 5.14 21.57 -19.17
N ASP A 60 5.37 21.68 -17.87
CA ASP A 60 6.70 22.02 -17.33
C ASP A 60 6.89 21.40 -15.94
N GLY A 61 7.46 20.19 -15.90
CA GLY A 61 7.88 19.53 -14.65
C GLY A 61 6.79 18.96 -13.74
N ASP A 62 5.51 19.30 -13.95
CA ASP A 62 4.40 18.84 -13.12
C ASP A 62 4.05 17.36 -13.37
N HIS A 63 4.03 16.58 -12.29
CA HIS A 63 3.59 15.20 -12.28
C HIS A 63 2.09 15.15 -12.60
N GLY A 64 1.68 14.29 -13.53
CA GLY A 64 0.26 14.11 -13.83
C GLY A 64 -0.48 13.54 -12.62
N PHE A 65 -1.70 14.03 -12.38
CA PHE A 65 -2.58 13.38 -11.40
C PHE A 65 -2.89 11.94 -11.84
N VAL A 66 -3.18 11.09 -10.87
CA VAL A 66 -3.51 9.69 -11.10
C VAL A 66 -4.83 9.33 -10.42
N HIS A 67 -5.50 8.35 -11.00
CA HIS A 67 -6.52 7.57 -10.34
C HIS A 67 -5.89 6.30 -9.80
N ILE A 68 -6.33 5.89 -8.61
CA ILE A 68 -5.95 4.61 -8.04
C ILE A 68 -7.20 3.75 -7.98
N ARG A 69 -7.10 2.51 -8.48
CA ARG A 69 -8.22 1.60 -8.64
C ARG A 69 -7.91 0.28 -7.94
N CYS A 70 -8.83 -0.19 -7.10
CA CYS A 70 -8.67 -1.51 -6.52
C CYS A 70 -8.93 -2.58 -7.58
N CYS A 71 -7.99 -3.50 -7.78
CA CYS A 71 -8.14 -4.56 -8.78
C CYS A 71 -9.17 -5.61 -8.38
N TYR A 72 -9.49 -5.74 -7.08
CA TYR A 72 -10.45 -6.74 -6.59
C TYR A 72 -11.89 -6.37 -6.96
N ASN A 73 -12.37 -5.20 -6.49
CA ASN A 73 -13.74 -4.78 -6.69
C ASN A 73 -13.94 -3.89 -7.92
N ASN A 74 -12.86 -3.59 -8.66
CA ASN A 74 -12.90 -2.81 -9.89
C ASN A 74 -13.33 -1.33 -9.68
N LYS A 75 -13.26 -0.81 -8.44
CA LYS A 75 -13.67 0.56 -8.07
C LYS A 75 -12.47 1.48 -7.83
N TYR A 76 -12.68 2.76 -8.10
CA TYR A 76 -11.71 3.82 -7.85
C TYR A 76 -11.71 4.26 -6.38
N LEU A 77 -10.53 4.67 -5.92
CA LEU A 77 -10.32 5.24 -4.62
C LEU A 77 -10.96 6.62 -4.56
N VAL A 78 -11.72 6.86 -3.50
CA VAL A 78 -12.43 8.12 -3.25
C VAL A 78 -12.44 8.42 -1.74
N ALA A 79 -12.44 9.70 -1.40
CA ALA A 79 -12.62 10.12 -0.01
C ALA A 79 -14.06 9.88 0.46
N LYS A 80 -14.20 9.35 1.68
CA LYS A 80 -15.45 9.18 2.41
C LYS A 80 -15.30 9.80 3.80
N SER A 81 -16.14 10.79 4.09
CA SER A 81 -16.22 11.39 5.42
C SER A 81 -16.93 10.43 6.38
N VAL A 82 -16.25 10.01 7.44
CA VAL A 82 -16.82 9.20 8.54
C VAL A 82 -16.39 9.82 9.86
N SER A 83 -17.36 10.17 10.71
CA SER A 83 -17.11 10.72 12.05
C SER A 83 -16.19 11.96 12.10
N GLY A 84 -16.10 12.72 10.99
CA GLY A 84 -15.26 13.91 10.88
C GLY A 84 -13.90 13.69 10.20
N ASP A 85 -13.52 12.44 9.97
CA ASP A 85 -12.29 12.07 9.26
C ASP A 85 -12.56 11.70 7.80
N SER A 86 -11.60 11.97 6.92
CA SER A 86 -11.69 11.66 5.49
C SER A 86 -10.95 10.36 5.16
N TYR A 87 -11.63 9.23 5.29
CA TYR A 87 -11.09 7.92 4.94
C TYR A 87 -11.07 7.71 3.43
N ILE A 88 -10.12 6.91 2.94
CA ILE A 88 -10.07 6.52 1.54
C ILE A 88 -10.64 5.11 1.39
N ILE A 89 -11.65 4.99 0.53
CA ILE A 89 -12.34 3.74 0.24
C ILE A 89 -12.27 3.41 -1.24
N ALA A 90 -12.35 2.14 -1.62
CA ALA A 90 -12.53 1.71 -3.01
C ALA A 90 -14.02 1.70 -3.37
N GLY A 91 -14.62 2.88 -3.51
CA GLY A 91 -16.07 3.05 -3.56
C GLY A 91 -16.64 3.58 -4.88
N ALA A 92 -15.84 4.26 -5.70
CA ALA A 92 -16.33 4.95 -6.90
C ALA A 92 -16.35 4.03 -8.13
N ASP A 93 -17.45 4.01 -8.87
CA ASP A 93 -17.60 3.16 -10.07
C ASP A 93 -16.85 3.73 -11.30
N GLU A 94 -16.72 5.05 -11.36
CA GLU A 94 -16.08 5.77 -12.47
C GLU A 94 -15.05 6.79 -11.94
N PRO A 95 -14.00 7.13 -12.71
CA PRO A 95 -13.06 8.16 -12.33
C PRO A 95 -13.73 9.54 -12.43
N ASN A 96 -13.48 10.39 -11.44
CA ASN A 96 -13.90 11.78 -11.43
C ASN A 96 -12.70 12.71 -11.27
N GLU A 97 -12.53 13.61 -12.24
CA GLU A 97 -11.44 14.58 -12.33
C GLU A 97 -11.86 16.00 -11.89
N ASP A 98 -13.14 16.21 -11.55
CA ASP A 98 -13.63 17.48 -11.04
C ASP A 98 -13.12 17.70 -9.61
N GLN A 99 -12.11 18.57 -9.48
CA GLN A 99 -11.46 18.90 -8.21
C GLN A 99 -12.37 19.66 -7.24
N SER A 100 -13.55 20.11 -7.67
CA SER A 100 -14.53 20.77 -6.79
C SER A 100 -15.49 19.78 -6.12
N GLN A 101 -15.56 18.54 -6.61
CA GLN A 101 -16.51 17.54 -6.13
C GLN A 101 -15.90 16.64 -5.05
N SER A 102 -16.68 16.35 -4.00
CA SER A 102 -16.26 15.38 -2.97
C SER A 102 -16.05 13.96 -3.49
N SER A 103 -16.63 13.64 -4.67
CA SER A 103 -16.42 12.38 -5.38
C SER A 103 -15.15 12.38 -6.24
N CYS A 104 -14.30 13.41 -6.17
CA CYS A 104 -13.01 13.46 -6.85
C CYS A 104 -12.18 12.22 -6.51
N THR A 105 -11.56 11.64 -7.54
CA THR A 105 -10.75 10.40 -7.44
C THR A 105 -9.28 10.65 -7.77
N LEU A 106 -8.90 11.93 -7.86
CA LEU A 106 -7.55 12.34 -8.23
C LEU A 106 -6.63 12.33 -7.03
N PHE A 107 -5.48 11.71 -7.25
CA PHE A 107 -4.34 11.73 -6.34
C PHE A 107 -3.14 12.30 -7.07
N GLU A 108 -2.37 13.10 -6.37
CA GLU A 108 -1.09 13.60 -6.85
C GLU A 108 0.02 12.79 -6.21
N PRO A 109 0.79 12.03 -7.01
CA PRO A 109 1.95 11.33 -6.52
C PRO A 109 3.16 12.26 -6.46
N ILE A 110 3.85 12.31 -5.32
CA ILE A 110 4.99 13.18 -5.07
C ILE A 110 6.19 12.31 -4.71
N GLN A 111 7.24 12.34 -5.54
CA GLN A 111 8.41 11.47 -5.37
C GLN A 111 9.21 11.92 -4.16
N ILE A 112 9.72 10.96 -3.39
CA ILE A 112 10.71 11.26 -2.37
C ILE A 112 12.09 11.01 -2.98
N ASP A 113 12.75 12.09 -3.39
CA ASP A 113 14.15 12.00 -3.81
C ASP A 113 15.01 11.70 -2.59
N GLY A 114 15.60 10.50 -2.55
CA GLY A 114 16.59 10.14 -1.56
C GLY A 114 18.00 10.40 -2.08
N GLU A 115 18.74 11.30 -1.43
CA GLU A 115 20.21 11.23 -1.42
C GLU A 115 20.62 9.84 -0.88
N GLY A 116 21.39 9.07 -1.64
CA GLY A 116 22.06 7.87 -1.12
C GLY A 116 21.57 6.50 -1.59
N GLY A 117 20.84 6.42 -2.70
CA GLY A 117 20.76 5.19 -3.49
C GLY A 117 22.12 4.87 -4.15
N THR A 118 23.12 4.48 -3.36
CA THR A 118 24.38 3.94 -3.89
C THR A 118 24.06 2.67 -4.68
N GLY A 119 24.12 2.78 -6.01
CA GLY A 119 24.67 1.74 -6.87
C GLY A 119 24.11 0.31 -6.77
N SER A 120 22.81 0.12 -6.51
CA SER A 120 22.17 -1.16 -6.78
C SER A 120 20.92 -0.96 -7.63
N SER A 121 21.12 -1.12 -8.94
CA SER A 121 20.09 -1.30 -9.96
C SER A 121 19.26 -2.56 -9.66
N SER A 122 18.43 -2.54 -8.61
CA SER A 122 17.52 -3.64 -8.25
C SER A 122 16.49 -3.28 -7.16
N SER A 123 16.11 -2.01 -6.96
CA SER A 123 14.96 -1.72 -6.08
C SER A 123 13.70 -1.51 -6.91
N THR A 124 12.87 -2.54 -6.99
CA THR A 124 11.50 -2.53 -7.58
C THR A 124 10.53 -1.61 -6.83
N THR A 125 11.01 -0.94 -5.77
CA THR A 125 10.22 -0.12 -4.85
C THR A 125 10.60 1.35 -5.00
N THR A 126 9.61 2.19 -5.34
CA THR A 126 9.73 3.65 -5.37
C THR A 126 9.06 4.25 -4.13
N ALA A 127 9.72 5.18 -3.45
CA ALA A 127 9.12 5.90 -2.33
C ALA A 127 8.36 7.14 -2.83
N ALA A 128 7.09 7.27 -2.44
CA ALA A 128 6.28 8.44 -2.80
C ALA A 128 5.26 8.79 -1.70
N ARG A 129 4.82 10.04 -1.74
CA ARG A 129 3.62 10.54 -1.07
C ARG A 129 2.46 10.56 -2.05
N PHE A 130 1.25 10.44 -1.54
CA PHE A 130 0.03 10.72 -2.30
C PHE A 130 -0.73 11.86 -1.62
N ARG A 131 -1.13 12.87 -2.40
CA ARG A 131 -2.02 13.94 -1.95
C ARG A 131 -3.37 13.79 -2.63
N HIS A 132 -4.46 13.73 -1.87
CA HIS A 132 -5.81 13.76 -2.44
C HIS A 132 -6.10 15.16 -2.97
N VAL A 133 -6.35 15.29 -4.28
CA VAL A 133 -6.34 16.60 -4.97
C VAL A 133 -7.44 17.52 -4.46
N GLN A 134 -8.69 17.04 -4.34
CA GLN A 134 -9.80 17.89 -3.88
C GLN A 134 -9.67 18.32 -2.41
N LEU A 135 -9.04 17.49 -1.58
CA LEU A 135 -8.86 17.82 -0.15
C LEU A 135 -7.59 18.62 0.11
N GLY A 136 -6.61 18.57 -0.81
CA GLY A 136 -5.27 19.11 -0.59
C GLY A 136 -4.52 18.43 0.56
N GLN A 137 -4.94 17.23 0.96
CA GLN A 137 -4.41 16.50 2.12
C GLN A 137 -3.61 15.28 1.69
N TYR A 138 -2.48 15.05 2.36
CA TYR A 138 -1.66 13.87 2.23
C TYR A 138 -2.37 12.65 2.82
N LEU A 139 -2.22 11.54 2.09
CA LEU A 139 -2.61 10.23 2.57
C LEU A 139 -1.68 9.79 3.67
N LEU A 140 -2.23 9.14 4.68
CA LEU A 140 -1.54 8.72 5.88
C LEU A 140 -1.93 7.29 6.22
N TYR A 141 -0.92 6.52 6.61
CA TYR A 141 -1.15 5.39 7.49
C TYR A 141 -1.40 5.95 8.90
N PRO A 142 -2.60 5.78 9.48
CA PRO A 142 -3.01 6.54 10.65
C PRO A 142 -2.22 6.16 11.91
N ILE A 143 -1.58 7.16 12.51
CA ILE A 143 -1.41 7.24 13.95
C ILE A 143 -2.69 7.84 14.52
N MET A 144 -3.41 7.07 15.34
CA MET A 144 -4.50 7.54 16.21
C MET A 144 -5.81 7.94 15.51
N SER A 145 -6.59 6.96 15.03
CA SER A 145 -8.05 7.15 15.01
C SER A 145 -8.60 7.02 16.44
N ILE A 146 -9.51 7.93 16.82
CA ILE A 146 -10.22 7.87 18.11
C ILE A 146 -11.05 6.59 18.18
N ASP A 147 -11.59 6.17 17.04
CA ASP A 147 -12.29 4.91 16.91
C ASP A 147 -11.31 3.78 16.57
N VAL A 148 -11.24 2.80 17.47
CA VAL A 148 -10.36 1.64 17.31
C VAL A 148 -10.64 0.85 16.04
N THR A 149 -11.88 0.93 15.54
CA THR A 149 -12.36 0.24 14.33
C THR A 149 -11.60 0.72 13.09
N TYR A 150 -11.26 2.00 13.00
CA TYR A 150 -10.66 2.60 11.80
C TYR A 150 -9.15 2.79 11.89
N ARG A 151 -8.49 2.25 12.93
CA ARG A 151 -7.07 2.52 13.22
C ARG A 151 -6.07 2.04 12.18
N ALA A 152 -6.44 1.16 11.27
CA ALA A 152 -5.58 0.72 10.17
C ALA A 152 -5.98 1.33 8.83
N CYS A 153 -7.09 2.07 8.77
CA CYS A 153 -7.68 2.58 7.54
C CYS A 153 -6.88 3.75 6.95
N LEU A 154 -6.64 3.72 5.65
CA LEU A 154 -6.03 4.82 4.91
C LEU A 154 -6.87 6.10 5.04
N VAL A 155 -6.23 7.20 5.41
CA VAL A 155 -6.91 8.49 5.64
C VAL A 155 -6.20 9.63 4.91
N ALA A 156 -6.96 10.60 4.41
CA ALA A 156 -6.45 11.90 4.00
C ALA A 156 -6.59 12.87 5.18
N GLY A 157 -5.50 13.21 5.85
CA GLY A 157 -5.59 13.85 7.18
C GLY A 157 -4.73 15.10 7.40
N LEU A 158 -3.60 15.24 6.68
CA LEU A 158 -2.66 16.34 6.92
C LEU A 158 -2.48 17.18 5.65
N SER A 159 -2.53 18.51 5.79
CA SER A 159 -2.22 19.45 4.69
C SER A 159 -0.71 19.67 4.49
N TYR A 160 0.12 19.07 5.34
CA TYR A 160 1.57 19.16 5.32
C TYR A 160 2.18 17.76 5.41
N THR A 161 3.44 17.64 4.99
CA THR A 161 4.16 16.36 5.05
C THR A 161 4.39 15.95 6.48
N ASN A 162 4.19 14.67 6.80
CA ASN A 162 4.36 14.17 8.14
C ASN A 162 5.87 14.00 8.46
N PRO A 163 6.42 14.68 9.50
CA PRO A 163 7.84 14.58 9.84
C PRO A 163 8.29 13.16 10.24
N GLU A 164 7.35 12.36 10.76
CA GLU A 164 7.57 10.96 11.12
C GLU A 164 7.39 10.02 9.92
N GLY A 165 7.05 10.53 8.73
CA GLY A 165 7.02 9.75 7.49
C GLY A 165 5.85 8.79 7.34
N TYR A 166 4.76 8.96 8.09
CA TYR A 166 3.53 8.16 7.94
C TYR A 166 2.75 8.44 6.65
N ASP A 167 3.15 9.47 5.91
CA ASP A 167 2.69 9.85 4.58
C ASP A 167 3.56 9.25 3.46
N ILE A 168 4.63 8.55 3.79
CA ILE A 168 5.55 7.94 2.83
C ILE A 168 5.17 6.48 2.62
N PHE A 169 4.94 6.12 1.35
CA PHE A 169 4.59 4.77 0.95
C PHE A 169 5.64 4.19 0.01
N GLY A 170 5.89 2.89 0.16
CA GLY A 170 6.65 2.10 -0.81
C GLY A 170 5.72 1.62 -1.91
N ILE A 171 5.97 2.03 -3.14
CA ILE A 171 5.23 1.61 -4.33
C ILE A 171 6.05 0.56 -5.04
N MET A 172 5.54 -0.68 -5.05
CA MET A 172 6.20 -1.81 -5.70
C MET A 172 5.49 -2.16 -6.99
N ASP A 173 6.26 -2.40 -8.05
CA ASP A 173 5.70 -2.94 -9.29
C ASP A 173 5.24 -4.38 -9.09
N TRP A 174 3.93 -4.60 -9.22
CA TRP A 174 3.32 -5.92 -9.11
C TRP A 174 3.83 -6.89 -10.19
N GLU A 175 4.05 -6.39 -11.40
CA GLU A 175 4.43 -7.23 -12.55
C GLU A 175 5.88 -7.72 -12.45
N SER A 176 6.69 -7.03 -11.65
CA SER A 176 8.06 -7.40 -11.32
C SER A 176 8.18 -8.36 -10.13
N LEU A 177 7.07 -8.71 -9.45
CA LEU A 177 7.08 -9.72 -8.39
C LEU A 177 7.25 -11.12 -8.99
N GLY A 178 8.36 -11.77 -8.69
CA GLY A 178 8.69 -13.08 -9.23
C GLY A 178 7.89 -14.23 -8.58
N PRO A 179 7.95 -15.45 -9.15
CA PRO A 179 7.37 -16.67 -8.56
C PRO A 179 7.84 -16.99 -7.13
N LEU A 180 8.97 -16.42 -6.70
CA LEU A 180 9.53 -16.63 -5.38
C LEU A 180 8.82 -15.78 -4.29
N ASP A 181 8.35 -14.58 -4.64
CA ASP A 181 7.56 -13.73 -3.72
C ASP A 181 6.11 -14.22 -3.57
N LEU A 182 5.67 -15.10 -4.47
CA LEU A 182 4.34 -15.73 -4.49
C LEU A 182 4.16 -16.88 -3.48
N GLY A 183 5.24 -17.38 -2.86
CA GLY A 183 5.23 -18.64 -2.10
C GLY A 183 5.76 -18.60 -0.67
N THR A 184 6.40 -17.51 -0.22
CA THR A 184 7.11 -17.51 1.06
C THR A 184 6.67 -16.39 2.00
N ARG A 185 5.44 -16.48 2.54
CA ARG A 185 5.18 -15.95 3.90
C ARG A 185 3.97 -16.53 4.62
N THR A 186 3.54 -17.75 4.29
CA THR A 186 2.66 -18.52 5.18
C THR A 186 3.44 -18.92 6.43
N ARG A 187 3.45 -18.05 7.43
CA ARG A 187 4.03 -18.35 8.74
C ARG A 187 3.05 -19.28 9.45
N VAL A 188 3.29 -20.58 9.37
CA VAL A 188 2.60 -21.55 10.22
C VAL A 188 2.99 -21.24 11.67
N SER A 189 2.09 -20.59 12.40
CA SER A 189 2.07 -20.61 13.86
C SER A 189 1.87 -22.05 14.31
N GLY A 190 2.97 -22.74 14.57
CA GLY A 190 2.99 -24.11 15.04
C GLY A 190 4.10 -24.27 16.06
N VAL A 191 3.72 -24.18 17.33
CA VAL A 191 4.52 -24.55 18.50
C VAL A 191 5.25 -25.86 18.23
N LEU A 192 6.59 -25.85 18.18
CA LEU A 192 7.37 -27.07 18.30
C LEU A 192 7.91 -27.17 19.73
N VAL A 193 7.13 -27.89 20.55
CA VAL A 193 7.56 -28.46 21.82
C VAL A 193 8.83 -29.28 21.61
N GLN A 194 9.80 -29.08 22.51
CA GLN A 194 11.06 -29.82 22.57
C GLN A 194 10.82 -31.33 22.59
N ARG A 195 11.62 -32.08 21.81
CA ARG A 195 11.90 -33.48 22.13
C ARG A 195 13.41 -33.71 22.13
N GLN A 196 13.98 -33.61 23.31
CA GLN A 196 15.34 -34.03 23.64
C GLN A 196 15.47 -35.52 23.27
N ARG A 197 16.23 -35.85 22.21
CA ARG A 197 16.64 -37.24 21.97
C ARG A 197 17.83 -37.54 22.86
N ARG A 198 17.60 -38.40 23.85
CA ARG A 198 18.65 -39.13 24.57
C ARG A 198 19.52 -39.87 23.55
N SER A 199 20.82 -39.67 23.64
CA SER A 199 21.85 -40.46 22.99
C SER A 199 22.09 -41.72 23.82
N ASP A 200 21.41 -42.81 23.47
CA ASP A 200 21.73 -44.15 23.97
C ASP A 200 22.53 -44.90 22.88
N GLY A 201 23.60 -45.56 23.34
CA GLY A 201 24.72 -46.02 22.54
C GLY A 201 24.50 -47.25 21.67
N TRP A 202 25.46 -47.46 20.79
CA TRP A 202 25.72 -48.75 20.14
C TRP A 202 27.23 -48.96 20.05
N GLU A 203 27.76 -49.82 20.92
CA GLU A 203 29.12 -50.35 20.83
C GLU A 203 29.25 -51.18 19.54
N ARG A 204 30.26 -50.87 18.73
CA ARG A 204 30.71 -51.73 17.64
C ARG A 204 31.84 -52.61 18.17
N GLY A 205 31.59 -53.91 18.27
CA GLY A 205 32.63 -54.91 18.37
C GLY A 205 33.42 -54.99 17.06
N VAL A 206 34.75 -55.05 17.18
CA VAL A 206 35.63 -55.56 16.12
C VAL A 206 36.71 -56.39 16.81
N HIS A 207 36.76 -57.66 16.39
CA HIS A 207 37.78 -58.64 16.72
C HIS A 207 39.19 -58.17 16.34
N HIS A 208 40.18 -58.49 17.16
CA HIS A 208 41.40 -59.21 16.75
C HIS A 208 42.16 -59.72 17.99
#